data_AF-A0A357NGT5-F1
#
_entry.id   AF-A0A357NGT5-F1
#
_cell.length_a   1.000
_cell.length_b   1.000
_cell.length_c   1.000
_cell.angle_alpha   90.00
_cell.angle_beta   90.00
_cell.angle_gamma   90.00
#
_symmetry.space_group_name_H-M   'P 1'
#
loop_
_entity.id
_entity.type
_entity.pdbx_description
1 polymer ?
#
loop_
_entity_poly.entity_id
_entity_poly.type
_entity_poly.pdbx_seq_one_letter_code
_entity_poly.pdbx_strand_id
1 'polypeptide(L)'
;MHIVLFLFIALVSVGYLFYAVVRRYRLTQKGRPEMRGDQPAKRWQYFLHNIILQKKVRDYPFFALCHFFIIAGFLILLPGIPNMAAEGLWHTYIPYIGNNPLYLLVKDLADIMLILGVAGLLLRRLINKPAWLKNNAAAFGKLGLILLIVLSEAGYHAA
;
A
#
# COMPACT_ATOMS: atom_id res chain seq x y z
N MET A 1 21.02 0.60 21.16
CA MET A 1 19.78 -0.17 21.45
C MET A 1 18.72 -0.02 20.37
N HIS A 2 18.48 1.19 19.83
CA HIS A 2 17.45 1.43 18.81
C HIS A 2 17.61 0.60 17.52
N ILE A 3 18.83 0.43 17.02
CA ILE A 3 19.10 -0.38 15.80
C ILE A 3 18.70 -1.85 15.99
N VAL A 4 19.04 -2.45 17.14
CA VAL A 4 18.71 -3.85 17.44
C VAL A 4 17.20 -4.04 17.51
N LEU A 5 16.48 -3.11 18.15
CA LEU A 5 15.02 -3.13 18.22
C LEU A 5 14.40 -3.01 16.82
N PHE A 6 14.90 -2.08 16.00
CA PHE A 6 14.45 -1.90 14.62
C PHE A 6 14.62 -3.20 13.81
N LEU A 7 15.83 -3.78 13.82
CA LEU A 7 16.13 -5.02 13.09
C LEU A 7 15.27 -6.19 13.58
N PHE A 8 15.03 -6.30 14.88
CA PHE A 8 14.17 -7.32 15.45
C PHE A 8 12.72 -7.18 14.95
N ILE A 9 12.14 -5.98 15.03
CA ILE A 9 10.76 -5.72 14.56
C ILE A 9 10.66 -5.94 13.05
N ALA A 10 11.64 -5.46 12.27
CA ALA A 10 11.69 -5.64 10.83
C ALA A 10 11.74 -7.14 10.46
N LEU A 11 12.60 -7.91 11.12
CA LEU A 11 12.73 -9.35 10.91
C LEU A 11 11.43 -10.10 11.23
N VAL A 12 10.79 -9.80 12.37
CA VAL A 12 9.50 -10.40 12.75
C VAL A 12 8.42 -10.04 11.74
N SER A 13 8.38 -8.78 11.29
CA SER A 13 7.38 -8.28 10.34
C SER A 13 7.52 -8.94 8.96
N VAL A 14 8.75 -9.01 8.43
CA VAL A 14 9.04 -9.66 7.15
C VAL A 14 8.82 -11.17 7.24
N GLY A 15 9.23 -11.80 8.34
CA GLY A 15 8.99 -13.22 8.60
C GLY A 15 7.50 -13.56 8.64
N TYR A 16 6.69 -12.73 9.31
CA TYR A 16 5.24 -12.89 9.34
C TYR A 16 4.60 -12.68 7.95
N LEU A 17 5.05 -11.66 7.20
CA LEU A 17 4.61 -11.43 5.82
C LEU A 17 4.87 -12.65 4.95
N PHE A 18 6.10 -13.19 4.99
CA PHE A 18 6.49 -14.37 4.22
C PHE A 18 5.65 -15.59 4.59
N TYR A 19 5.50 -15.86 5.89
CA TYR A 19 4.63 -16.92 6.39
C TYR A 19 3.18 -16.77 5.88
N ALA A 20 2.60 -15.57 5.97
CA ALA A 20 1.24 -15.29 5.54
C ALA A 20 1.06 -15.48 4.02
N VAL A 21 2.04 -15.05 3.21
CA VAL A 21 2.05 -15.24 1.76
C VAL A 21 2.14 -16.73 1.41
N VAL A 22 3.11 -17.46 1.98
CA VAL A 22 3.28 -18.91 1.73
C VAL A 22 2.04 -19.67 2.14
N ARG A 23 1.43 -19.35 3.30
CA ARG A 23 0.19 -19.97 3.75
C ARG A 23 -0.94 -19.77 2.74
N ARG A 24 -1.14 -18.55 2.24
CA ARG A 24 -2.16 -18.24 1.23
C ARG A 24 -1.87 -18.92 -0.11
N TYR A 25 -0.61 -18.94 -0.54
CA TYR A 25 -0.18 -19.61 -1.74
C TYR A 25 -0.44 -21.13 -1.68
N ARG A 26 -0.14 -21.78 -0.55
CA ARG A 26 -0.47 -23.21 -0.35
C ARG A 26 -1.97 -23.47 -0.36
N LEU A 27 -2.79 -22.53 0.11
CA LEU A 27 -4.24 -22.65 0.05
C LEU A 27 -4.76 -22.55 -1.39
N THR A 28 -4.19 -21.68 -2.23
CA THR A 28 -4.61 -21.58 -3.64
C THR A 28 -4.21 -22.83 -4.44
N GLN A 29 -3.13 -23.51 -4.07
CA GLN A 29 -2.73 -24.78 -4.68
C GLN A 29 -3.71 -25.94 -4.38
N LYS A 30 -4.52 -25.85 -3.31
CA LYS A 30 -5.57 -26.83 -3.01
C LYS A 30 -6.85 -26.64 -3.83
N GLY A 31 -6.92 -25.58 -4.65
CA GLY A 31 -8.02 -25.36 -5.59
C GLY A 31 -8.03 -26.41 -6.71
N ARG A 32 -9.04 -26.33 -7.59
CA ARG A 32 -9.10 -27.20 -8.77
C ARG A 32 -7.83 -27.01 -9.64
N PRO A 33 -7.21 -28.09 -10.14
CA PRO A 33 -6.10 -27.97 -11.06
C PRO A 33 -6.57 -27.25 -12.33
N GLU A 34 -5.79 -26.27 -12.76
CA GLU A 34 -6.07 -25.45 -13.94
C GLU A 34 -4.83 -25.49 -14.85
N MET A 35 -5.04 -25.67 -16.16
CA MET A 35 -3.95 -25.65 -17.14
C MET A 35 -3.45 -24.21 -17.34
N ARG A 36 -2.38 -23.82 -16.64
CA ARG A 36 -1.92 -22.42 -16.61
C ARG A 36 -1.33 -21.89 -17.92
N GLY A 37 -0.95 -22.79 -18.83
CA GLY A 37 -0.40 -22.44 -20.15
C GLY A 37 -1.46 -22.23 -21.23
N ASP A 38 -2.75 -22.41 -20.92
CA ASP A 38 -3.79 -22.25 -21.92
C ASP A 38 -4.12 -20.76 -22.15
N GLN A 39 -4.25 -20.36 -23.41
CA GLN A 39 -4.71 -19.02 -23.80
C GLN A 39 -3.98 -17.84 -23.11
N PRO A 40 -2.63 -17.78 -23.18
CA PRO A 40 -1.84 -16.78 -22.46
C PRO A 40 -2.26 -15.34 -22.79
N ALA A 41 -2.58 -15.06 -24.06
CA ALA A 41 -3.05 -13.74 -24.48
C ALA A 41 -4.34 -13.30 -23.75
N LYS A 42 -5.33 -14.19 -23.61
CA LYS A 42 -6.58 -13.86 -22.91
C LYS A 42 -6.35 -13.65 -21.41
N ARG A 43 -5.45 -14.42 -20.80
CA ARG A 43 -5.07 -14.27 -19.39
C ARG A 43 -4.36 -12.93 -19.12
N TRP A 44 -3.43 -12.53 -19.99
CA TRP A 44 -2.79 -11.23 -19.92
C TRP A 44 -3.77 -10.09 -20.13
N GLN A 45 -4.67 -10.19 -21.11
CA GLN A 45 -5.74 -9.22 -21.29
C GLN A 45 -6.63 -9.13 -20.05
N TYR A 46 -7.01 -10.26 -19.46
CA TYR A 46 -7.78 -10.29 -18.21
C TYR A 46 -7.03 -9.60 -17.07
N PHE A 47 -5.74 -9.90 -16.89
CA PHE A 47 -4.88 -9.29 -15.88
C PHE A 47 -4.81 -7.77 -16.05
N LEU A 48 -4.50 -7.28 -17.25
CA LEU A 48 -4.41 -5.85 -17.53
C LEU A 48 -5.73 -5.12 -17.27
N HIS A 49 -6.86 -5.66 -17.73
CA HIS A 49 -8.16 -5.00 -17.55
C HIS A 49 -8.68 -5.05 -16.11
N ASN A 50 -8.51 -6.17 -15.42
CA ASN A 50 -9.13 -6.37 -14.11
C ASN A 50 -8.21 -6.00 -12.95
N ILE A 51 -6.89 -6.19 -13.09
CA ILE A 51 -5.92 -5.95 -12.02
C ILE A 51 -5.27 -4.58 -12.17
N ILE A 52 -4.72 -4.27 -13.35
CA ILE A 52 -4.04 -2.98 -13.58
C ILE A 52 -5.05 -1.84 -13.74
N LEU A 53 -6.00 -1.97 -14.67
CA LEU A 53 -7.02 -0.95 -14.94
C LEU A 53 -8.16 -0.95 -13.90
N GLN A 54 -8.20 -1.95 -13.03
CA GLN A 54 -9.18 -2.11 -11.96
C GLN A 54 -10.63 -1.88 -12.43
N LYS A 55 -11.03 -2.46 -13.57
CA LYS A 55 -12.31 -2.18 -14.23
C LYS A 55 -13.52 -2.19 -13.28
N LYS A 56 -13.60 -3.16 -12.36
CA LYS A 56 -14.68 -3.29 -11.35
C LYS A 56 -14.73 -2.18 -10.31
N VAL A 57 -13.60 -1.51 -10.05
CA VAL A 57 -13.52 -0.40 -9.10
C VAL A 57 -14.12 0.86 -9.74
N ARG A 58 -13.99 1.02 -11.06
CA ARG A 58 -14.47 2.17 -11.83
C ARG A 58 -16.00 2.31 -11.82
N ASP A 59 -16.73 1.22 -11.58
CA ASP A 59 -18.20 1.23 -11.42
C ASP A 59 -18.65 2.08 -10.22
N TYR A 60 -17.73 2.42 -9.30
CA TYR A 60 -17.96 3.29 -8.15
C TYR A 60 -16.96 4.47 -8.17
N PRO A 61 -17.27 5.59 -8.85
CA PRO A 61 -16.28 6.63 -9.16
C PRO A 61 -15.61 7.24 -7.92
N PHE A 62 -16.37 7.50 -6.86
CA PHE A 62 -15.81 8.00 -5.60
C PHE A 62 -14.85 6.99 -4.94
N PHE A 63 -15.24 5.71 -4.91
CA PHE A 63 -14.40 4.64 -4.38
C PHE A 63 -13.13 4.46 -5.22
N ALA A 64 -13.25 4.56 -6.56
CA ALA A 64 -12.14 4.49 -7.49
C ALA A 64 -11.13 5.61 -7.27
N LEU A 65 -11.62 6.85 -7.11
CA LEU A 65 -10.75 8.00 -6.86
C LEU A 65 -9.98 7.85 -5.54
N CYS A 66 -10.66 7.53 -4.44
CA CYS A 66 -10.00 7.31 -3.16
C CYS A 66 -9.00 6.14 -3.20
N HIS A 67 -9.34 5.05 -3.89
CA HIS A 67 -8.43 3.91 -4.04
C HIS A 67 -7.20 4.27 -4.88
N PHE A 68 -7.41 4.99 -5.98
CA PHE A 68 -6.33 5.50 -6.84
C PHE A 68 -5.37 6.37 -6.04
N PHE A 69 -5.86 7.30 -5.22
CA PHE A 69 -5.02 8.13 -4.36
C PHE A 69 -4.13 7.30 -3.44
N ILE A 70 -4.68 6.27 -2.79
CA ILE A 70 -3.91 5.40 -1.90
C ILE A 70 -2.83 4.64 -2.67
N ILE A 71 -3.16 4.06 -3.83
CA ILE A 71 -2.18 3.29 -4.63
C ILE A 71 -1.09 4.21 -5.18
N ALA A 72 -1.49 5.33 -5.81
CA ALA A 72 -0.56 6.28 -6.39
C ALA A 72 0.37 6.86 -5.32
N GLY A 73 -0.17 7.23 -4.17
CA GLY A 73 0.63 7.71 -3.05
C GLY A 73 1.63 6.67 -2.58
N PHE A 74 1.22 5.43 -2.33
CA PHE A 74 2.15 4.38 -1.91
C PHE A 74 3.22 4.05 -2.95
N LEU A 75 2.91 4.13 -4.25
CA LEU A 75 3.91 3.94 -5.30
C LEU A 75 4.97 5.05 -5.30
N ILE A 76 4.59 6.28 -4.98
CA ILE A 76 5.50 7.43 -4.86
C ILE A 76 6.33 7.36 -3.57
N LEU A 77 5.74 6.90 -2.47
CA LEU A 77 6.44 6.73 -1.18
C LEU A 77 7.44 5.56 -1.20
N LEU A 78 7.17 4.52 -1.98
CA LEU A 78 7.94 3.27 -1.98
C LEU A 78 9.46 3.46 -2.17
N PRO A 79 9.95 4.29 -3.13
CA PRO A 79 11.38 4.58 -3.27
C PRO A 79 11.99 5.37 -2.11
N GLY A 80 11.18 6.11 -1.35
CA GLY A 80 11.62 6.91 -0.21
C GLY A 80 11.88 6.07 1.05
N ILE A 81 11.23 4.91 1.18
CA ILE A 81 11.38 4.03 2.36
C ILE A 81 12.84 3.57 2.57
N PRO A 82 13.57 3.08 1.55
CA PRO A 82 15.00 2.78 1.69
C PRO A 82 15.84 3.98 2.10
N ASN A 83 15.50 5.19 1.62
CA ASN A 83 16.20 6.41 1.99
C ASN A 83 15.98 6.75 3.47
N MET A 84 14.74 6.70 3.95
CA MET A 84 14.42 6.93 5.37
C MET A 84 15.13 5.90 6.27
N ALA A 85 15.17 4.63 5.86
CA ALA A 85 15.92 3.61 6.58
C ALA A 85 17.43 3.89 6.59
N ALA A 86 17.99 4.36 5.46
CA ALA A 86 19.40 4.68 5.35
C ALA A 86 19.80 5.86 6.25
N GLU A 87 18.97 6.90 6.28
CA GLU A 87 19.19 8.09 7.12
C GLU A 87 19.11 7.72 8.61
N GLY A 88 18.10 6.94 9.00
CA GLY A 88 17.90 6.55 10.40
C GLY A 88 18.94 5.57 10.94
N LEU A 89 19.51 4.70 10.10
CA LEU A 89 20.45 3.65 10.54
C LEU A 89 21.93 4.02 10.37
N TRP A 90 22.26 4.71 9.28
CA TRP A 90 23.65 5.00 8.89
C TRP A 90 23.93 6.49 8.70
N HIS A 91 22.95 7.37 8.96
CA HIS A 91 23.08 8.81 8.73
C HIS A 91 23.54 9.15 7.30
N THR A 92 23.07 8.36 6.33
CA THR A 92 23.38 8.50 4.92
C THR A 92 22.09 8.60 4.11
N TYR A 93 22.14 9.21 2.94
CA TYR A 93 21.00 9.34 2.05
C TYR A 93 21.29 8.67 0.71
N ILE A 94 20.24 8.24 0.04
CA ILE A 94 20.32 7.72 -1.32
C ILE A 94 20.32 8.93 -2.27
N PRO A 95 21.37 9.12 -3.09
CA PRO A 95 21.41 10.20 -4.06
C PRO A 95 20.18 10.19 -4.97
N TYR A 96 19.68 11.38 -5.33
CA TYR A 96 18.49 11.63 -6.14
C TYR A 96 17.14 11.31 -5.48
N ILE A 97 17.15 10.68 -4.30
CA ILE A 97 15.95 10.41 -3.49
C ILE A 97 15.91 11.39 -2.31
N GLY A 98 16.88 11.33 -1.40
CA GLY A 98 16.87 12.17 -0.19
C GLY A 98 17.24 13.63 -0.42
N ASN A 99 17.92 13.96 -1.53
CA ASN A 99 18.46 15.29 -1.79
C ASN A 99 17.84 16.01 -2.99
N ASN A 100 16.74 15.49 -3.55
CA ASN A 100 16.08 16.06 -4.72
C ASN A 100 14.80 16.81 -4.30
N PRO A 101 14.77 18.15 -4.34
CA PRO A 101 13.62 18.94 -3.90
C PRO A 101 12.32 18.62 -4.66
N LEU A 102 12.41 18.26 -5.95
CA LEU A 102 11.24 17.88 -6.74
C LEU A 102 10.65 16.55 -6.25
N TYR A 103 11.50 15.60 -5.91
CA TYR A 103 11.04 14.32 -5.38
C TYR A 103 10.38 14.49 -4.01
N LEU A 104 10.98 15.29 -3.13
CA LEU A 104 10.41 15.60 -1.81
C LEU A 104 9.05 16.29 -1.94
N LEU A 105 8.90 17.27 -2.83
CA LEU A 105 7.61 17.92 -3.10
C LEU A 105 6.56 16.92 -3.63
N VAL A 106 6.93 16.06 -4.58
CA VAL A 106 6.04 15.03 -5.12
C VAL A 106 5.61 14.04 -4.03
N LYS A 107 6.50 13.77 -3.07
CA LYS A 107 6.23 12.91 -1.91
C LYS A 107 5.25 13.57 -0.93
N ASP A 108 5.40 14.86 -0.63
CA ASP A 108 4.45 15.59 0.23
C ASP A 108 3.05 15.62 -0.38
N LEU A 109 2.97 15.80 -1.70
CA LEU A 109 1.71 15.69 -2.43
C LEU A 109 1.12 14.27 -2.35
N ALA A 110 1.96 13.23 -2.41
CA ALA A 110 1.54 11.85 -2.24
C ALA A 110 0.99 11.57 -0.83
N ASP A 111 1.59 12.14 0.21
CA ASP A 111 1.08 12.05 1.60
C ASP A 111 -0.30 12.69 1.73
N ILE A 112 -0.49 13.88 1.14
CA ILE A 112 -1.81 14.53 1.09
C ILE A 112 -2.83 13.64 0.37
N MET A 113 -2.47 13.08 -0.79
CA MET A 113 -3.34 12.17 -1.54
C MET A 113 -3.74 10.96 -0.69
N LEU A 114 -2.78 10.35 0.02
CA LEU A 114 -3.02 9.21 0.90
C LEU A 114 -3.98 9.56 2.04
N ILE A 115 -3.78 10.70 2.72
CA ILE A 115 -4.67 11.17 3.79
C ILE A 115 -6.09 11.37 3.24
N LEU A 116 -6.23 12.06 2.11
CA LEU A 116 -7.53 12.28 1.45
C LEU A 116 -8.18 10.95 1.01
N GLY A 117 -7.40 10.01 0.50
CA GLY A 117 -7.88 8.69 0.10
C GLY A 117 -8.40 7.89 1.29
N VAL A 118 -7.66 7.86 2.40
CA VAL A 118 -8.09 7.19 3.64
C VAL A 118 -9.32 7.86 4.23
N ALA A 119 -9.33 9.20 4.33
CA ALA A 119 -10.47 9.97 4.81
C ALA A 119 -11.72 9.69 3.97
N GLY A 120 -11.62 9.73 2.65
CA GLY A 120 -12.73 9.41 1.74
C GLY A 120 -13.24 7.97 1.89
N LEU A 121 -12.37 6.99 2.06
CA LEU A 121 -12.77 5.61 2.33
C LEU A 121 -13.43 5.42 3.71
N LEU A 122 -12.97 6.15 4.73
CA LEU A 122 -13.60 6.17 6.05
C LEU A 122 -14.99 6.81 5.98
N LEU A 123 -15.12 7.97 5.33
CA LEU A 123 -16.39 8.65 5.11
C LEU A 123 -17.39 7.76 4.38
N ARG A 124 -16.95 7.04 3.34
CA ARG A 124 -17.78 6.04 2.64
C ARG A 124 -18.24 4.91 3.56
N ARG A 125 -17.43 4.50 4.54
CA ARG A 125 -17.79 3.42 5.47
C ARG A 125 -18.73 3.87 6.58
N LEU A 126 -18.65 5.14 6.99
CA LEU A 126 -19.39 5.70 8.11
C LEU A 126 -20.72 6.31 7.68
N ILE A 127 -20.75 7.00 6.53
CA ILE A 127 -21.92 7.76 6.06
C ILE A 127 -22.56 7.08 4.84
N ASN A 128 -21.81 6.91 3.75
CA ASN A 128 -22.33 6.44 2.47
C ASN A 128 -22.07 4.93 2.24
N LYS A 129 -22.43 4.10 3.22
CA LYS A 129 -22.09 2.66 3.23
C LYS A 129 -22.98 1.89 2.23
N PRO A 130 -22.42 1.28 1.17
CA PRO A 130 -23.20 0.43 0.28
C PRO A 130 -23.58 -0.89 0.96
N ALA A 131 -24.71 -1.48 0.55
CA ALA A 131 -25.29 -2.68 1.18
C ALA A 131 -24.34 -3.88 1.24
N TRP A 132 -23.45 -4.04 0.25
CA TRP A 132 -22.46 -5.12 0.19
C TRP A 132 -21.21 -4.88 1.06
N LEU A 133 -21.02 -3.66 1.58
CA LEU A 133 -19.83 -3.30 2.34
C LEU A 133 -20.00 -3.68 3.81
N LYS A 134 -19.32 -4.76 4.20
CA LYS A 134 -19.23 -5.19 5.60
C LYS A 134 -18.16 -4.39 6.33
N ASN A 135 -18.56 -3.74 7.42
CA ASN A 135 -17.65 -3.10 8.36
C ASN A 135 -17.19 -4.15 9.37
N ASN A 136 -15.87 -4.36 9.43
CA ASN A 136 -15.24 -5.25 10.40
C ASN A 136 -14.00 -4.56 10.98
N ALA A 137 -13.57 -4.99 12.18
CA ALA A 137 -12.42 -4.39 12.87
C ALA A 137 -11.15 -4.42 11.99
N ALA A 138 -10.94 -5.50 11.23
CA ALA A 138 -9.81 -5.62 10.34
C ALA A 138 -9.80 -4.57 9.21
N ALA A 139 -10.96 -4.15 8.69
CA ALA A 139 -11.07 -3.13 7.66
C ALA A 139 -10.68 -1.75 8.19
N PHE A 140 -11.18 -1.38 9.37
CA PHE A 140 -10.78 -0.14 10.04
C PHE A 140 -9.32 -0.19 10.49
N GLY A 141 -8.85 -1.33 11.00
CA GLY A 141 -7.46 -1.53 11.37
C GLY A 141 -6.50 -1.30 10.20
N LYS A 142 -6.84 -1.80 8.99
CA LYS A 142 -6.04 -1.51 7.79
C LYS A 142 -6.00 -0.03 7.43
N LEU A 143 -7.13 0.68 7.49
CA LEU A 143 -7.17 2.12 7.23
C LEU A 143 -6.38 2.90 8.29
N GLY A 144 -6.48 2.50 9.56
CA GLY A 144 -5.70 3.06 10.65
C GLY A 144 -4.20 2.83 10.49
N LEU A 145 -3.77 1.63 10.06
CA LEU A 145 -2.36 1.35 9.78
C LEU A 145 -1.82 2.18 8.62
N ILE A 146 -2.60 2.36 7.55
CA ILE A 146 -2.22 3.25 6.43
C ILE A 146 -2.07 4.68 6.94
N LEU A 147 -3.04 5.18 7.70
CA LEU A 147 -2.98 6.53 8.26
C LEU A 147 -1.77 6.70 9.19
N LEU A 148 -1.48 5.72 10.04
CA LEU A 148 -0.32 5.71 10.92
C LEU A 148 0.98 5.86 10.12
N ILE A 149 1.15 5.05 9.06
CA ILE A 149 2.35 5.09 8.20
C ILE A 149 2.53 6.49 7.60
N VAL A 150 1.45 7.07 7.07
CA VAL A 150 1.49 8.36 6.37
C VAL A 150 1.73 9.51 7.33
N LEU A 151 1.12 9.48 8.52
CA LEU A 151 1.39 10.48 9.56
C LEU A 151 2.81 10.37 10.11
N SER A 152 3.36 9.15 10.22
CA SER A 152 4.76 8.98 10.62
C SER A 152 5.73 9.49 9.57
N GLU A 153 5.43 9.30 8.28
CA GLU A 153 6.24 9.84 7.18
C GLU A 153 6.17 11.37 7.19
N ALA A 154 4.97 11.95 7.15
CA ALA A 154 4.79 13.41 7.17
C ALA A 154 5.43 14.06 8.42
N GLY A 155 5.35 13.40 9.58
CA GLY A 155 5.97 13.88 10.82
C GLY A 155 7.51 13.83 10.82
N TYR A 156 8.12 12.89 10.10
CA TYR A 156 9.58 12.78 10.01
C TYR A 156 10.20 13.94 9.21
N HIS A 157 9.51 14.43 8.17
CA HIS A 157 10.03 15.52 7.31
C HIS A 157 9.65 16.92 7.81
N ALA A 158 8.69 17.03 8.73
CA ALA A 158 8.28 18.30 9.33
C ALA A 158 9.11 18.71 10.57
N ALA A 159 9.97 17.83 11.08
CA ALA A 159 10.80 18.01 12.27
C ALA A 159 12.26 18.33 11.91
#